data_AF-A0A8S2YHH4-F1
#
_entry.id   AF-A0A8S2YHH4-F1
#
_cell.length_a   1.000
_cell.length_b   1.000
_cell.length_c   1.000
_cell.angle_alpha   90.00
_cell.angle_beta   90.00
_cell.angle_gamma   90.00
#
_symmetry.space_group_name_H-M   'P 1'
#
loop_
_entity.id
_entity.type
_entity.pdbx_description
1 polymer ?
#
loop_
_entity_poly.entity_id
_entity_poly.type
_entity_poly.pdbx_seq_one_letter_code
_entity_poly.pdbx_strand_id
1 'polypeptide(L)'
;MKRKARIRDNSRRQSLKGALLDQLRARQKQASKKYRKALKRALHSLPKDTNKRMMVVQHLAQNLNIISKTVRQHTRKQHSLSIELKKLVIQFYQRDDITYQLPGKRDYATVTDDNGESMTLQKRILLYNIRETYQLFVDEYSNKNVDLS
;
A
#
# COMPACT_ATOMS: atom_id res chain seq x y z
N MET A 1 26.53 -31.97 -20.09
CA MET A 1 25.63 -32.24 -21.25
C MET A 1 25.42 -31.08 -22.24
N LYS A 2 25.64 -29.79 -21.91
CA LYS A 2 25.36 -28.65 -22.81
C LYS A 2 26.31 -28.47 -24.02
N ARG A 3 27.52 -29.05 -23.98
CA ARG A 3 28.54 -28.90 -25.05
C ARG A 3 28.17 -29.65 -26.34
N LYS A 4 27.63 -30.87 -26.23
CA LYS A 4 27.23 -31.70 -27.39
C LYS A 4 26.00 -31.16 -28.14
N ALA A 5 25.12 -30.40 -27.48
CA ALA A 5 23.96 -29.77 -28.11
C ALA A 5 24.35 -28.56 -28.98
N ARG A 6 25.27 -27.71 -28.48
CA ARG A 6 25.81 -26.56 -29.25
C ARG A 6 26.58 -26.99 -30.50
N ILE A 7 27.33 -28.08 -30.42
CA ILE A 7 28.08 -28.62 -31.57
C ILE A 7 27.12 -29.17 -32.63
N ARG A 8 26.07 -29.90 -32.23
CA ARG A 8 25.02 -30.42 -33.14
C ARG A 8 24.26 -29.31 -33.88
N ASP A 9 23.95 -28.21 -33.20
CA ASP A 9 23.30 -27.05 -33.83
C ASP A 9 24.21 -26.35 -34.84
N ASN A 10 25.53 -26.34 -34.61
CA ASN A 10 26.47 -25.73 -35.54
C ASN A 10 26.64 -26.57 -36.82
N SER A 11 26.68 -27.90 -36.71
CA SER A 11 26.71 -28.82 -37.86
C SER A 11 25.43 -28.73 -38.72
N ARG A 12 24.26 -28.59 -38.10
CA ARG A 12 22.97 -28.38 -38.81
C ARG A 12 22.94 -27.06 -39.58
N ARG A 13 23.52 -25.99 -39.02
CA ARG A 13 23.63 -24.67 -39.67
C ARG A 13 24.60 -24.68 -40.86
N GLN A 14 25.65 -25.50 -40.81
CA GLN A 14 26.60 -25.67 -41.92
C GLN A 14 26.06 -26.54 -43.07
N SER A 15 25.00 -27.34 -42.82
CA SER A 15 24.38 -28.24 -43.81
C SER A 15 23.29 -27.60 -44.67
N LEU A 16 22.82 -26.39 -44.34
CA LEU A 16 21.75 -25.71 -45.10
C LEU A 16 22.39 -24.86 -46.21
N LYS A 17 22.36 -25.33 -47.45
CA LYS A 17 22.88 -24.60 -48.63
C LYS A 17 21.75 -24.18 -49.57
N GLY A 18 21.94 -23.06 -50.27
CA GLY A 18 21.07 -22.59 -51.35
C GLY A 18 19.66 -22.18 -50.90
N ALA A 19 18.65 -22.50 -51.72
CA ALA A 19 17.27 -22.03 -51.61
C ALA A 19 16.63 -22.26 -50.22
N LEU A 20 17.00 -23.35 -49.54
CA LEU A 20 16.43 -23.70 -48.23
C LEU A 20 16.97 -22.80 -47.09
N LEU A 21 18.21 -22.31 -47.20
CA LEU A 21 18.76 -21.32 -46.28
C LEU A 21 18.10 -19.95 -46.48
N ASP A 22 17.83 -19.57 -47.73
CA ASP A 22 17.17 -18.30 -48.05
C ASP A 22 15.68 -18.31 -47.67
N GLN A 23 15.00 -19.45 -47.81
CA GLN A 23 13.66 -19.64 -47.26
C GLN A 23 13.63 -19.48 -45.74
N LEU A 24 14.60 -20.05 -45.01
CA LEU A 24 14.68 -19.93 -43.57
C LEU A 24 14.98 -18.49 -43.13
N ARG A 25 15.89 -17.80 -43.82
CA ARG A 25 16.17 -16.37 -43.62
C ARG A 25 14.95 -15.50 -43.95
N ALA A 26 14.24 -15.78 -45.02
CA ALA A 26 13.02 -15.06 -45.40
C ALA A 26 11.93 -15.26 -44.35
N ARG A 27 11.74 -16.50 -43.86
CA ARG A 27 10.79 -16.81 -42.79
C ARG A 27 11.13 -16.09 -41.49
N GLN A 28 12.41 -16.06 -41.09
CA GLN A 28 12.86 -15.29 -39.92
C GLN A 28 12.66 -13.78 -40.12
N LYS A 29 13.00 -13.23 -41.30
CA LYS A 29 12.76 -11.82 -41.64
C LYS A 29 11.27 -11.48 -41.59
N GLN A 30 10.40 -12.34 -42.11
CA GLN A 30 8.95 -12.17 -42.07
C GLN A 30 8.40 -12.25 -40.64
N ALA A 31 8.86 -13.21 -39.83
CA ALA A 31 8.47 -13.32 -38.43
C ALA A 31 8.87 -12.06 -37.63
N SER A 32 10.09 -11.55 -37.84
CA SER A 32 10.55 -10.29 -37.24
C SER A 32 9.70 -9.09 -37.68
N LYS A 33 9.35 -9.01 -38.97
CA LYS A 33 8.45 -7.96 -39.49
C LYS A 33 7.07 -8.02 -38.83
N LYS A 34 6.49 -9.22 -38.68
CA LYS A 34 5.19 -9.40 -38.00
C LYS A 34 5.25 -8.97 -36.54
N TYR A 35 6.27 -9.39 -35.81
CA TYR A 35 6.49 -8.98 -34.41
C TYR A 35 6.62 -7.46 -34.27
N ARG A 36 7.44 -6.81 -35.10
CA ARG A 36 7.60 -5.34 -35.07
C ARG A 36 6.29 -4.59 -35.32
N LYS A 37 5.47 -5.07 -36.26
CA LYS A 37 4.14 -4.49 -36.52
C LYS A 37 3.21 -4.64 -35.32
N ALA A 38 3.20 -5.80 -34.68
CA ALA A 38 2.41 -6.03 -33.47
C ALA A 38 2.87 -5.12 -32.31
N LEU A 39 4.18 -5.01 -32.10
CA LEU A 39 4.77 -4.12 -31.09
C LEU A 39 4.37 -2.66 -31.36
N LYS A 40 4.47 -2.18 -32.61
CA LYS A 40 4.07 -0.81 -32.98
C LYS A 40 2.59 -0.54 -32.66
N ARG A 41 1.71 -1.50 -32.94
CA ARG A 41 0.27 -1.39 -32.61
C ARG A 41 0.06 -1.32 -31.10
N ALA A 42 0.71 -2.20 -30.34
CA ALA A 42 0.63 -2.22 -28.88
C ALA A 42 1.13 -0.91 -28.25
N LEU A 43 2.25 -0.37 -28.75
CA LEU A 43 2.76 0.93 -28.30
C LEU A 43 1.81 2.08 -28.63
N HIS A 44 1.14 2.03 -29.78
CA HIS A 44 0.20 3.07 -30.19
C HIS A 44 -1.09 3.06 -29.35
N SER A 45 -1.51 1.89 -28.86
CA SER A 45 -2.65 1.77 -27.94
C SER A 45 -2.34 2.21 -26.50
N LEU A 46 -1.08 2.44 -26.15
CA LEU A 46 -0.71 2.89 -24.81
C LEU A 46 -0.90 4.41 -24.64
N PRO A 47 -1.13 4.89 -23.41
CA PRO A 47 -1.21 6.32 -23.13
C PRO A 47 0.05 7.11 -23.55
N LYS A 48 -0.16 8.35 -24.01
CA LYS A 48 0.93 9.28 -24.37
C LYS A 48 1.77 9.68 -23.15
N ASP A 49 1.17 9.86 -21.98
CA ASP A 49 1.89 10.20 -20.75
C ASP A 49 2.86 9.07 -20.35
N THR A 50 4.12 9.42 -20.07
CA THR A 50 5.18 8.48 -19.68
C THR A 50 4.84 7.70 -18.41
N ASN A 51 4.35 8.39 -17.38
CA ASN A 51 3.98 7.79 -16.10
C ASN A 51 2.83 6.79 -16.23
N LYS A 52 1.76 7.17 -16.94
CA LYS A 52 0.61 6.29 -17.17
C LYS A 52 1.00 5.08 -18.03
N ARG A 53 1.85 5.30 -19.05
CA ARG A 53 2.39 4.23 -19.88
C ARG A 53 3.16 3.20 -19.06
N MET A 54 4.04 3.65 -18.16
CA MET A 54 4.78 2.76 -17.27
C MET A 54 3.86 1.95 -16.35
N MET A 55 2.87 2.60 -15.73
CA MET A 55 1.90 1.91 -14.86
C MET A 55 1.12 0.83 -15.61
N VAL A 56 0.61 1.13 -16.81
CA VAL A 56 -0.13 0.16 -17.61
C VAL A 56 0.75 -1.03 -17.98
N VAL A 57 2.00 -0.78 -18.40
CA VAL A 57 2.95 -1.85 -18.71
C VAL A 57 3.27 -2.69 -17.47
N GLN A 58 3.45 -2.06 -16.32
CA GLN A 58 3.70 -2.74 -15.05
C GLN A 58 2.51 -3.63 -14.65
N HIS A 59 1.27 -3.14 -14.77
CA HIS A 59 0.08 -3.93 -14.50
C HIS A 59 -0.13 -5.07 -15.50
N LEU A 60 0.14 -4.85 -16.80
CA LEU A 60 0.10 -5.92 -17.79
C LEU A 60 1.12 -7.01 -17.49
N ALA A 61 2.35 -6.64 -17.10
CA ALA A 61 3.37 -7.60 -16.70
C ALA A 61 2.99 -8.38 -15.43
N GLN A 62 2.30 -7.73 -14.48
CA GLN A 62 1.75 -8.38 -13.29
C GLN A 62 0.62 -9.36 -13.66
N ASN A 63 -0.31 -8.97 -14.53
CA ASN A 63 -1.43 -9.83 -14.96
C ASN A 63 -0.95 -11.07 -15.73
N LEU A 64 0.16 -10.95 -16.47
CA LEU A 64 0.78 -12.08 -17.17
C LEU A 64 1.71 -12.91 -16.28
N ASN A 65 1.76 -12.64 -14.97
CA ASN A 65 2.64 -13.31 -13.99
C ASN A 65 4.14 -13.27 -14.35
N ILE A 66 4.56 -12.26 -15.13
CA ILE A 66 5.98 -12.02 -15.45
C ILE A 66 6.68 -11.37 -14.25
N ILE A 67 5.96 -10.48 -13.57
CA ILE A 67 6.42 -9.76 -12.38
C ILE A 67 5.45 -10.07 -11.24
N SER A 68 5.96 -10.43 -10.06
CA SER A 68 5.12 -10.63 -8.89
C SER A 68 4.45 -9.31 -8.49
N LYS A 69 3.17 -9.38 -8.09
CA LYS A 69 2.45 -8.22 -7.57
C LYS A 69 3.15 -7.77 -6.29
N THR A 70 3.81 -6.62 -6.32
CA THR A 70 4.39 -6.03 -5.11
C THR A 70 3.23 -5.64 -4.20
N VAL A 71 2.94 -6.46 -3.20
CA VAL A 71 2.05 -6.08 -2.10
C VAL A 71 2.79 -4.97 -1.36
N ARG A 72 2.39 -3.71 -1.57
CA ARG A 72 2.82 -2.61 -0.71
C ARG A 72 2.23 -2.92 0.66
N GLN A 73 3.00 -3.59 1.50
CA GLN A 73 2.65 -3.72 2.90
C GLN A 73 2.69 -2.29 3.45
N HIS A 74 1.52 -1.71 3.68
CA HIS A 74 1.41 -0.49 4.47
C HIS A 74 1.75 -0.85 5.91
N THR A 75 3.02 -1.10 6.20
CA THR A 75 3.56 -1.16 7.56
C THR A 75 3.70 0.27 8.07
N ARG A 76 2.60 1.04 8.06
CA ARG A 76 2.51 2.14 9.01
C ARG A 76 2.50 1.45 10.36
N LYS A 77 3.66 1.44 11.04
CA LYS A 77 3.71 1.21 12.47
C LYS A 77 2.82 2.29 13.07
N GLN A 78 1.55 1.97 13.25
CA GLN A 78 0.67 2.75 14.09
C GLN A 78 1.33 2.66 15.46
N HIS A 79 1.98 3.74 15.90
CA HIS A 79 2.38 3.89 17.30
C HIS A 79 1.10 4.07 18.10
N SER A 80 0.32 2.99 18.20
CA SER A 80 -0.87 2.95 19.03
C SER A 80 -0.41 3.06 20.47
N LEU A 81 -0.96 4.04 21.19
CA LEU A 81 -0.75 4.14 22.64
C LEU A 81 -1.10 2.81 23.31
N SER A 82 -0.32 2.45 24.33
CA SER A 82 -0.63 1.30 25.19
C SER A 82 -2.05 1.41 25.73
N ILE A 83 -2.76 0.28 25.81
CA ILE A 83 -4.14 0.20 26.31
C ILE A 83 -4.24 0.79 27.73
N GLU A 84 -3.24 0.51 28.57
CA GLU A 84 -3.16 1.03 29.94
C GLU A 84 -3.06 2.56 29.97
N LEU A 85 -2.28 3.11 29.05
CA LEU A 85 -2.07 4.55 28.95
C LEU A 85 -3.35 5.25 28.49
N LYS A 86 -4.06 4.68 27.50
CA LYS A 86 -5.36 5.19 27.04
C LYS A 86 -6.38 5.24 28.18
N LYS A 87 -6.51 4.16 28.95
CA LYS A 87 -7.43 4.08 30.09
C LYS A 87 -7.11 5.15 31.13
N LEU A 88 -5.84 5.35 31.42
CA LEU A 88 -5.39 6.35 32.38
C LEU A 88 -5.70 7.78 31.91
N VAL A 89 -5.46 8.09 30.63
CA VAL A 89 -5.84 9.39 30.05
C VAL A 89 -7.35 9.60 30.14
N ILE A 90 -8.16 8.61 29.74
CA ILE A 90 -9.62 8.70 29.83
C ILE A 90 -10.06 8.98 31.27
N GLN A 91 -9.52 8.24 32.23
CA GLN A 91 -9.86 8.39 33.65
C GLN A 91 -9.48 9.77 34.18
N PHE A 92 -8.32 10.30 33.82
CA PHE A 92 -7.89 11.64 34.21
C PHE A 92 -8.86 12.72 33.69
N TYR A 93 -9.21 12.66 32.41
CA TYR A 93 -10.15 13.59 31.80
C TYR A 93 -11.59 13.42 32.28
N GLN A 94 -11.94 12.31 32.93
CA GLN A 94 -13.27 12.09 33.51
C GLN A 94 -13.40 12.57 34.95
N ARG A 95 -12.31 13.01 35.60
CA ARG A 95 -12.39 13.51 36.97
C ARG A 95 -13.20 14.82 37.04
N ASP A 96 -13.86 15.02 38.17
CA ASP A 96 -14.76 16.16 38.41
C ASP A 96 -14.02 17.50 38.62
N ASP A 97 -12.73 17.44 38.98
CA ASP A 97 -11.82 18.58 39.09
C ASP A 97 -11.26 19.06 37.73
N ILE A 98 -11.29 18.20 36.71
CA ILE A 98 -10.87 18.53 35.34
C ILE A 98 -12.07 18.84 34.44
N THR A 99 -13.20 18.16 34.66
CA THR A 99 -14.39 18.30 33.83
C THR A 99 -15.68 18.34 34.63
N TYR A 100 -16.61 19.17 34.18
CA TYR A 100 -17.95 19.26 34.73
C TYR A 100 -18.97 18.46 33.91
N GLN A 101 -19.76 17.63 34.57
CA GLN A 101 -20.77 16.79 33.93
C GLN A 101 -22.09 17.54 33.76
N LEU A 102 -22.62 17.58 32.53
CA LEU A 102 -23.85 18.29 32.21
C LEU A 102 -25.08 17.48 32.62
N PRO A 103 -26.01 18.00 33.44
CA PRO A 103 -27.09 17.20 34.03
C PRO A 103 -28.24 16.83 33.06
N GLY A 104 -28.23 17.31 31.82
CA GLY A 104 -29.41 17.29 30.95
C GLY A 104 -29.69 15.97 30.23
N LYS A 105 -30.99 15.70 30.02
CA LYS A 105 -31.59 14.77 29.02
C LYS A 105 -30.76 14.62 27.74
N ARG A 106 -30.53 15.78 27.12
CA ARG A 106 -29.96 15.95 25.77
C ARG A 106 -28.43 15.86 25.75
N ASP A 107 -27.83 15.71 26.93
CA ASP A 107 -26.38 15.68 27.10
C ASP A 107 -25.85 14.25 27.09
N TYR A 108 -26.70 13.25 26.86
CA TYR A 108 -26.27 11.88 26.62
C TYR A 108 -26.05 11.64 25.12
N ALA A 109 -24.95 10.97 24.79
CA ALA A 109 -24.59 10.53 23.45
C ALA A 109 -24.37 9.02 23.44
N THR A 110 -24.88 8.33 22.44
CA THR A 110 -24.63 6.90 22.25
C THR A 110 -23.43 6.72 21.33
N VAL A 111 -22.43 5.98 21.79
CA VAL A 111 -21.21 5.67 21.03
C VAL A 111 -21.07 4.15 20.96
N THR A 112 -20.72 3.64 19.78
CA THR A 112 -20.41 2.22 19.58
C THR A 112 -18.91 2.01 19.74
N ASP A 113 -18.52 1.10 20.62
CA ASP A 113 -17.12 0.78 20.91
C ASP A 113 -16.50 -0.08 19.80
N ASP A 114 -15.18 -0.27 19.85
CA ASP A 114 -14.44 -1.09 18.87
C ASP A 114 -14.93 -2.56 18.82
N ASN A 115 -15.59 -3.04 19.88
CA ASN A 115 -16.17 -4.37 19.98
C ASN A 115 -17.61 -4.46 19.42
N GLY A 116 -18.19 -3.36 18.94
CA GLY A 116 -19.56 -3.31 18.43
C GLY A 116 -20.64 -3.11 19.51
N GLU A 117 -20.24 -2.98 20.78
CA GLU A 117 -21.17 -2.70 21.88
C GLU A 117 -21.52 -1.20 21.93
N SER A 118 -22.78 -0.88 22.17
CA SER A 118 -23.24 0.51 22.27
C SER A 118 -23.26 0.97 23.72
N MET A 119 -22.53 2.03 24.04
CA MET A 119 -22.50 2.67 25.36
C MET A 119 -23.09 4.08 25.31
N THR A 120 -23.70 4.50 26.43
CA THR A 120 -24.18 5.88 26.58
C THR A 120 -23.18 6.68 27.40
N LEU A 121 -22.71 7.80 26.86
CA LEU A 121 -21.76 8.69 27.48
C LEU A 121 -22.40 10.06 27.70
N GLN A 122 -22.20 10.64 28.87
CA GLN A 122 -22.68 11.96 29.20
C GLN A 122 -21.64 13.00 28.78
N LYS A 123 -22.09 14.07 28.11
CA LYS A 123 -21.24 15.20 27.72
C LYS A 123 -20.69 15.87 28.99
N ARG A 124 -19.40 16.18 28.93
CA ARG A 124 -18.67 16.89 29.98
C ARG A 124 -18.00 18.12 29.38
N ILE A 125 -17.92 19.19 30.17
CA ILE A 125 -17.23 20.43 29.82
C ILE A 125 -15.87 20.42 30.50
N LEU A 126 -14.81 20.70 29.74
CA LEU A 126 -13.48 20.92 30.30
C LEU A 126 -13.45 22.23 31.08
N LEU A 127 -12.96 22.18 32.31
CA LEU A 127 -12.82 23.35 33.18
C LEU A 127 -11.62 24.23 32.80
N TYR A 128 -10.61 23.64 32.15
CA TYR A 128 -9.41 24.32 31.68
C TYR A 128 -9.24 24.14 30.16
N ASN A 129 -8.33 24.91 29.57
CA ASN A 129 -7.95 24.70 28.17
C ASN A 129 -7.22 23.37 28.01
N ILE A 130 -7.30 22.78 26.80
CA ILE A 130 -6.68 21.48 26.49
C ILE A 130 -5.17 21.48 26.81
N ARG A 131 -4.47 22.60 26.59
CA ARG A 131 -3.04 22.72 26.92
C ARG A 131 -2.78 22.71 28.42
N GLU A 132 -3.63 23.35 29.20
CA GLU A 132 -3.51 23.44 30.66
C GLU A 132 -3.82 22.07 31.28
N THR A 133 -4.89 21.40 30.84
CA THR A 133 -5.22 20.03 31.30
C THR A 133 -4.12 19.04 30.95
N TYR A 134 -3.50 19.20 29.78
CA TYR A 134 -2.35 18.38 29.40
C TYR A 134 -1.13 18.65 30.29
N GLN A 135 -0.85 19.91 30.63
CA GLN A 135 0.23 20.24 31.54
C GLN A 135 -0.02 19.64 32.94
N LEU A 136 -1.25 19.74 33.47
CA LEU A 136 -1.63 19.08 34.72
C LEU A 136 -1.43 17.55 34.65
N PHE A 137 -1.76 16.94 33.51
CA PHE A 137 -1.53 15.52 33.29
C PHE A 137 -0.03 15.16 33.30
N VAL A 138 0.81 15.96 32.63
CA VAL A 138 2.27 15.74 32.59
C VAL A 138 2.90 15.98 33.97
N ASP A 139 2.42 16.96 34.72
CA ASP A 139 2.89 17.25 36.07
C ASP A 139 2.56 16.08 37.03
N GLU A 140 1.35 15.51 36.94
CA GLU A 140 0.93 14.35 37.76
C GLU A 140 1.56 13.03 37.28
N TYR A 141 1.80 12.87 35.96
CA TYR A 141 2.28 11.64 35.33
C TYR A 141 3.59 11.82 34.56
N SER A 142 4.56 12.51 35.17
CA SER A 142 5.86 12.89 34.58
C SER A 142 6.67 11.76 33.92
N ASN A 143 6.37 10.51 34.24
CA ASN A 143 7.03 9.32 33.67
C ASN A 143 6.38 8.75 32.40
N LYS A 144 5.33 9.38 31.86
CA LYS A 144 4.60 8.89 30.68
C LYS A 144 4.79 9.81 29.48
N ASN A 145 5.47 9.31 28.45
CA ASN A 145 5.64 10.01 27.17
C ASN A 145 4.31 10.02 26.40
N VAL A 146 3.53 11.07 26.60
CA VAL A 146 2.32 11.38 25.83
C VAL A 146 2.52 12.77 25.27
N ASP A 147 2.58 12.90 23.95
CA ASP A 147 2.73 14.20 23.30
C ASP A 147 1.41 14.63 22.66
N LEU A 148 1.07 15.91 22.83
CA LEU A 148 -0.01 16.54 22.06
C LEU A 148 0.55 16.91 20.67
N SER A 149 0.25 16.11 19.65
CA SER A 149 0.64 16.37 18.25
C SER A 149 -0.27 17.37 17.54
#